data_AF-A0A6P4ZGP8-F1
#
_entry.id   AF-A0A6P4ZGP8-F1
#
_cell.length_a   1.000
_cell.length_b   1.000
_cell.length_c   1.000
_cell.angle_alpha   90.00
_cell.angle_beta   90.00
_cell.angle_gamma   90.00
#
_symmetry.space_group_name_H-M   'P 1'
#
loop_
_entity.id
_entity.type
_entity.pdbx_description
1 polymer ?
#
loop_
_entity_poly.entity_id
_entity_poly.type
_entity_poly.pdbx_seq_one_letter_code
_entity_poly.pdbx_strand_id
1 'polypeptide(L)'
;MEPARSSVWFDGGAGYPLPGEVLGFLGVKSTQLQIRNVLDEQIFIVETDSPSIRPRNRDEDGMANMINLRVLHEGSVILNLKRRFEEHQIYTYIGSILVALNPYKPCDIYGVDVVKEYQKAMIGDNLPPHLFAVANTAFLKMVRTSKNQTVVISGVITGAKTTDYLLEKSRIVSQAPYERNYHIFYEMLAGMTEADKNKYGLQQAQSYYYLNQEAHGEKIYSSYSVEQALEARDAIAKSLYQRLFVWLVERVNRTVYRQSERRCRTIGILDIFGFEDFDVNSFEQLCINFANEKLHDHFNRHIFKLEQ
;
A
#
# COMPACT_ATOMS: atom_id res chain seq x y z
N MET A 1 -1.36 -13.39 -47.93
CA MET A 1 -0.79 -13.93 -46.68
C MET A 1 -1.07 -12.90 -45.61
N GLU A 2 -1.99 -13.17 -44.69
CA GLU A 2 -2.16 -12.32 -43.52
C GLU A 2 -0.82 -12.27 -42.77
N PRO A 3 -0.30 -11.09 -42.39
CA PRO A 3 0.88 -11.04 -41.55
C PRO A 3 0.53 -11.76 -40.25
N ALA A 4 1.31 -12.79 -39.89
CA ALA A 4 1.17 -13.46 -38.60
C ALA A 4 1.11 -12.38 -37.51
N ARG A 5 0.09 -12.43 -36.63
CA ARG A 5 -0.08 -11.50 -35.51
C ARG A 5 1.15 -11.56 -34.62
N SER A 6 2.14 -10.72 -34.92
CA SER A 6 3.40 -10.67 -34.21
C SER A 6 3.23 -9.79 -32.98
N SER A 7 3.79 -10.26 -31.87
CA SER A 7 3.84 -9.47 -30.64
C SER A 7 5.12 -8.67 -30.65
N VAL A 8 5.00 -7.39 -30.31
CA VAL A 8 6.11 -6.44 -30.40
C VAL A 8 6.17 -5.57 -29.16
N TRP A 9 7.33 -5.02 -28.89
CA TRP A 9 7.50 -3.79 -28.11
C TRP A 9 7.59 -2.64 -29.11
N PHE A 10 6.97 -1.50 -28.83
CA PHE A 10 7.02 -0.31 -29.68
C PHE A 10 7.00 0.97 -28.83
N ASP A 11 7.44 2.09 -29.40
CA ASP A 11 7.33 3.40 -28.75
C ASP A 11 5.96 4.04 -29.05
N GLY A 12 5.14 4.20 -28.01
CA GLY A 12 3.84 4.89 -28.09
C GLY A 12 3.85 6.28 -27.46
N GLY A 13 5.02 6.85 -27.14
CA GLY A 13 5.15 8.16 -26.51
C GLY A 13 4.95 8.16 -24.98
N ALA A 14 4.89 7.00 -24.34
CA ALA A 14 4.71 6.86 -22.89
C ALA A 14 6.01 7.04 -22.08
N GLY A 15 7.16 7.21 -22.74
CA GLY A 15 8.49 7.25 -22.10
C GLY A 15 9.12 5.86 -21.87
N TYR A 16 8.39 4.78 -22.15
CA TYR A 16 8.88 3.40 -22.14
C TYR A 16 8.23 2.57 -23.27
N PRO A 17 8.83 1.42 -23.66
CA PRO A 17 8.25 0.57 -24.70
C PRO A 17 6.91 -0.06 -24.27
N LEU A 18 5.89 0.12 -25.09
CA LEU A 18 4.55 -0.45 -24.91
C LEU A 18 4.45 -1.85 -25.53
N PRO A 19 3.71 -2.79 -24.91
CA PRO A 19 3.46 -4.08 -25.51
C PRO A 19 2.38 -3.97 -26.59
N GLY A 20 2.71 -4.35 -27.81
CA GLY A 20 1.86 -4.29 -28.98
C GLY A 20 1.51 -5.65 -29.58
N GLU A 21 0.36 -5.72 -30.22
CA GLU A 21 0.01 -6.74 -31.20
C GLU A 21 -0.17 -6.10 -32.58
N VAL A 22 0.57 -6.57 -33.57
CA VAL A 22 0.47 -6.08 -34.95
C VAL A 22 -0.85 -6.58 -35.56
N LEU A 23 -1.70 -5.63 -35.96
CA LEU A 23 -2.98 -5.90 -36.61
C LEU A 23 -2.84 -6.04 -38.13
N GLY A 24 -1.88 -5.34 -38.73
CA GLY A 24 -1.59 -5.38 -40.16
C GLY A 24 -1.04 -4.06 -40.70
N PHE A 25 -0.92 -3.98 -42.02
CA PHE A 25 -0.50 -2.76 -42.71
C PHE A 25 -1.70 -1.86 -43.01
N LEU A 26 -1.51 -0.54 -42.94
CA LEU A 26 -2.51 0.45 -43.33
C LEU A 26 -2.58 0.57 -44.86
N GLY A 27 -3.13 -0.43 -45.55
CA GLY A 27 -3.28 -0.48 -47.01
C GLY A 27 -2.21 -1.32 -47.73
N VAL A 28 -2.42 -1.57 -49.03
CA VAL A 28 -1.73 -2.62 -49.81
C VAL A 28 -0.25 -2.31 -50.13
N LYS A 29 0.19 -1.05 -49.97
CA LYS A 29 1.57 -0.59 -50.22
C LYS A 29 2.06 0.42 -49.18
N SER A 30 1.60 0.29 -47.94
CA SER A 30 1.90 1.26 -46.89
C SER A 30 3.12 0.85 -46.07
N THR A 31 3.95 1.83 -45.72
CA THR A 31 5.05 1.71 -44.75
C THR A 31 4.55 1.89 -43.31
N GLN A 32 3.24 1.88 -43.09
CA GLN A 32 2.64 2.08 -41.77
C GLN A 32 1.95 0.81 -41.27
N LEU A 33 2.26 0.43 -40.04
CA LEU A 33 1.67 -0.66 -39.29
C LEU A 33 0.62 -0.14 -38.32
N GLN A 34 -0.48 -0.86 -38.20
CA GLN A 34 -1.43 -0.73 -37.10
C GLN A 34 -1.01 -1.68 -35.97
N ILE A 35 -0.76 -1.11 -34.80
CA ILE A 35 -0.36 -1.85 -33.60
C ILE A 35 -1.37 -1.56 -32.49
N ARG A 36 -1.92 -2.61 -31.88
CA ARG A 36 -2.81 -2.50 -30.72
C ARG A 36 -2.00 -2.62 -29.43
N ASN A 37 -2.09 -1.63 -28.55
CA ASN A 37 -1.50 -1.70 -27.22
C ASN A 37 -2.27 -2.71 -26.36
N VAL A 38 -1.55 -3.66 -25.76
CA VAL A 38 -2.10 -4.73 -24.92
C VAL A 38 -2.49 -4.20 -23.52
N LEU A 39 -2.01 -3.02 -23.13
CA LEU A 39 -2.31 -2.44 -21.81
C LEU A 39 -3.68 -1.75 -21.77
N ASP A 40 -4.06 -1.02 -22.82
CA ASP A 40 -5.27 -0.18 -22.84
C ASP A 40 -6.15 -0.37 -24.09
N GLU A 41 -5.77 -1.30 -24.98
CA GLU A 41 -6.44 -1.59 -26.26
C GLU A 41 -6.40 -0.44 -27.29
N GLN A 42 -5.65 0.64 -27.03
CA GLN A 42 -5.50 1.74 -27.97
C GLN A 42 -4.72 1.32 -29.23
N ILE A 43 -5.14 1.79 -30.40
CA ILE A 43 -4.47 1.52 -31.67
C ILE A 43 -3.53 2.67 -32.02
N PHE A 44 -2.29 2.30 -32.35
CA PHE A 44 -1.24 3.18 -32.80
C PHE A 44 -0.90 2.89 -34.27
N ILE A 45 -0.49 3.94 -34.99
CA ILE A 45 0.03 3.83 -36.34
C ILE A 45 1.51 4.17 -36.28
N VAL A 46 2.35 3.21 -36.65
CA VAL A 46 3.81 3.31 -36.55
C VAL A 46 4.46 2.93 -37.88
N GLU A 47 5.55 3.59 -38.25
CA GLU A 47 6.30 3.25 -39.46
C GLU A 47 7.03 1.91 -39.32
N THR A 48 7.01 1.09 -40.38
CA THR A 48 7.52 -0.29 -40.43
C THR A 48 9.01 -0.40 -40.13
N ASP A 49 9.77 0.64 -40.45
CA ASP A 49 11.22 0.76 -40.29
C ASP A 49 11.60 1.49 -39.00
N SER A 50 10.63 1.78 -38.12
CA SER A 50 10.92 2.40 -36.84
C SER A 50 11.85 1.49 -36.00
N PRO A 51 13.03 1.97 -35.59
CA PRO A 51 13.97 1.20 -34.76
C PRO A 51 13.42 0.91 -33.35
N SER A 52 12.30 1.54 -32.99
CA SER A 52 11.58 1.32 -31.74
C SER A 52 10.83 -0.01 -31.70
N ILE A 53 10.50 -0.60 -32.86
CA ILE A 53 9.76 -1.85 -32.93
C ILE A 53 10.71 -3.02 -32.70
N ARG A 54 10.44 -3.82 -31.67
CA ARG A 54 11.23 -5.01 -31.33
C ARG A 54 10.32 -6.22 -31.14
N PRO A 55 10.73 -7.44 -31.49
CA PRO A 55 9.92 -8.62 -31.22
C PRO A 55 9.72 -8.80 -29.71
N ARG A 56 8.52 -9.20 -29.30
CA ARG A 56 8.17 -9.54 -27.92
C ARG A 56 7.81 -11.02 -27.83
N ASN A 57 8.39 -11.68 -26.84
CA ASN A 57 8.06 -13.06 -26.51
C ASN A 57 6.85 -13.13 -25.57
N ARG A 58 5.83 -13.93 -25.90
CA ARG A 58 4.64 -14.09 -25.05
C ARG A 58 4.86 -15.04 -23.89
N ASP A 59 5.81 -15.96 -24.02
CA ASP A 59 6.09 -16.96 -22.98
C ASP A 59 6.69 -16.32 -21.71
N GLU A 60 7.02 -15.03 -21.77
CA GLU A 60 7.55 -14.23 -20.67
C GLU A 60 6.45 -13.46 -19.91
N ASP A 61 5.22 -13.46 -20.42
CA ASP A 61 4.08 -12.84 -19.77
C ASP A 61 3.63 -13.71 -18.57
N GLY A 62 3.46 -13.10 -17.39
CA GLY A 62 2.92 -13.80 -16.22
C GLY A 62 3.95 -14.42 -15.27
N MET A 63 5.24 -14.15 -15.45
CA MET A 63 6.34 -14.67 -14.64
C MET A 63 6.18 -14.40 -13.14
N ALA A 64 6.26 -15.48 -12.34
CA ALA A 64 6.18 -15.43 -10.87
C ALA A 64 7.31 -14.62 -10.23
N ASN A 65 8.50 -14.60 -10.84
CA ASN A 65 9.64 -13.80 -10.39
C ASN A 65 10.19 -12.99 -11.56
N MET A 66 10.12 -11.66 -11.45
CA MET A 66 10.45 -10.75 -12.55
C MET A 66 11.95 -10.64 -12.85
N ILE A 67 12.82 -11.19 -11.99
CA ILE A 67 14.26 -11.33 -12.34
C ILE A 67 14.49 -12.30 -13.51
N ASN A 68 13.51 -13.15 -13.82
CA ASN A 68 13.58 -14.12 -14.91
C ASN A 68 13.12 -13.53 -16.25
N LEU A 69 12.66 -12.27 -16.27
CA LEU A 69 12.34 -11.57 -17.51
C LEU A 69 13.64 -11.33 -18.29
N ARG A 70 13.66 -11.67 -19.59
CA ARG A 70 14.85 -11.45 -20.42
C ARG A 70 15.07 -9.98 -20.70
N VAL A 71 13.97 -9.25 -20.89
CA VAL A 71 13.95 -7.82 -21.13
C VAL A 71 13.28 -7.17 -19.93
N LEU A 72 14.05 -6.40 -19.16
CA LEU A 72 13.55 -5.67 -17.99
C LEU A 72 13.51 -4.17 -18.30
N HIS A 73 12.30 -3.68 -18.56
CA HIS A 73 11.96 -2.26 -18.61
C HIS A 73 10.55 -2.05 -18.04
N GLU A 74 10.16 -0.79 -17.84
CA GLU A 74 8.88 -0.43 -17.23
C GLU A 74 7.67 -1.13 -17.89
N GLY A 75 7.57 -1.08 -19.23
CA GLY A 75 6.50 -1.79 -19.96
C GLY A 75 6.44 -3.31 -19.73
N SER A 76 7.59 -3.99 -19.57
CA SER A 76 7.64 -5.43 -19.28
C SER A 76 7.12 -5.75 -17.86
N VAL A 77 7.44 -4.89 -16.89
CA VAL A 77 6.99 -5.02 -15.51
C VAL A 77 5.49 -4.79 -15.43
N ILE A 78 4.99 -3.70 -16.04
CA ILE A 78 3.56 -3.37 -16.05
C ILE A 78 2.76 -4.49 -16.73
N LEU A 79 3.21 -4.98 -17.89
CA LEU A 79 2.53 -6.08 -18.58
C LEU A 79 2.49 -7.34 -17.72
N ASN A 80 3.63 -7.71 -17.11
CA ASN A 80 3.70 -8.90 -16.28
C ASN A 80 2.75 -8.83 -15.08
N LEU A 81 2.75 -7.69 -14.38
CA LEU A 81 1.85 -7.43 -13.25
C LEU A 81 0.37 -7.45 -13.67
N LYS A 82 0.03 -6.80 -14.81
CA LYS A 82 -1.33 -6.82 -15.35
C LYS A 82 -1.81 -8.24 -15.63
N ARG A 83 -1.00 -9.04 -16.33
CA ARG A 83 -1.32 -10.44 -16.68
C ARG A 83 -1.55 -11.31 -15.44
N ARG A 84 -0.65 -11.24 -14.47
CA ARG A 84 -0.79 -11.98 -13.21
C ARG A 84 -2.05 -11.56 -12.45
N PHE A 85 -2.35 -10.26 -12.42
CA PHE A 85 -3.56 -9.75 -11.76
C PHE A 85 -4.85 -10.24 -12.44
N GLU A 86 -4.90 -10.22 -13.79
CA GLU A 86 -6.01 -10.78 -14.58
C GLU A 86 -6.24 -12.27 -14.27
N GLU A 87 -5.15 -13.01 -14.05
CA GLU A 87 -5.17 -14.42 -13.65
C GLU A 87 -5.38 -14.64 -12.13
N HIS A 88 -5.77 -13.59 -11.39
CA HIS A 88 -6.03 -13.64 -9.95
C HIS A 88 -4.79 -13.96 -9.09
N GLN A 89 -3.59 -13.77 -9.63
CA GLN A 89 -2.32 -13.94 -8.94
C GLN A 89 -1.81 -12.58 -8.45
N ILE A 90 -2.24 -12.21 -7.25
CA ILE A 90 -1.98 -10.87 -6.68
C ILE A 90 -0.54 -10.65 -6.21
N TYR A 91 0.24 -11.72 -6.08
CA TYR A 91 1.59 -11.72 -5.55
C TYR A 91 2.60 -12.02 -6.65
N THR A 92 3.67 -11.23 -6.72
CA THR A 92 4.74 -11.38 -7.72
C THR A 92 6.10 -11.07 -7.08
N TYR A 93 7.10 -11.92 -7.27
CA TYR A 93 8.45 -11.65 -6.78
C TYR A 93 9.24 -10.73 -7.70
N ILE A 94 10.13 -9.94 -7.10
CA ILE A 94 11.27 -9.29 -7.76
C ILE A 94 12.49 -9.61 -6.91
N GLY A 95 13.11 -10.75 -7.18
CA GLY A 95 14.25 -11.22 -6.39
C GLY A 95 13.82 -11.51 -4.96
N SER A 96 14.26 -10.67 -4.02
CA SER A 96 13.90 -10.78 -2.60
C SER A 96 12.67 -9.96 -2.19
N ILE A 97 12.12 -9.16 -3.11
CA ILE A 97 10.97 -8.29 -2.88
C ILE A 97 9.70 -9.02 -3.31
N LEU A 98 8.61 -8.80 -2.58
CA LEU A 98 7.28 -9.26 -2.95
C LEU A 98 6.40 -8.05 -3.31
N VAL A 99 5.95 -7.98 -4.55
CA VAL A 99 4.93 -7.03 -5.01
C VAL A 99 3.55 -7.65 -4.79
N ALA A 100 2.64 -6.86 -4.22
CA ALA A 100 1.27 -7.24 -3.95
C ALA A 100 0.31 -6.24 -4.61
N LEU A 101 -0.63 -6.72 -5.42
CA LEU A 101 -1.69 -5.91 -6.01
C LEU A 101 -3.01 -6.18 -5.28
N ASN A 102 -3.61 -5.17 -4.67
CA ASN A 102 -4.85 -5.34 -3.91
C ASN A 102 -6.03 -5.66 -4.86
N PRO A 103 -6.68 -6.82 -4.74
CA PRO A 103 -7.82 -7.19 -5.59
C PRO A 103 -9.14 -6.57 -5.12
N TYR A 104 -9.17 -5.89 -3.96
CA TYR A 104 -10.37 -5.32 -3.32
C TYR A 104 -11.53 -6.31 -3.12
N LYS A 105 -11.21 -7.60 -3.09
CA LYS A 105 -12.15 -8.70 -2.83
C LYS A 105 -11.47 -9.75 -1.95
N PRO A 106 -12.26 -10.57 -1.21
CA PRO A 106 -11.71 -11.71 -0.49
C PRO A 106 -10.99 -12.68 -1.43
N CYS A 107 -9.87 -13.23 -0.95
CA CYS A 107 -9.09 -14.24 -1.67
C CYS A 107 -8.91 -15.49 -0.81
N ASP A 108 -9.17 -16.66 -1.39
CA ASP A 108 -9.06 -17.96 -0.74
C ASP A 108 -7.61 -18.50 -0.71
N ILE A 109 -6.64 -17.63 -0.43
CA ILE A 109 -5.20 -17.97 -0.41
C ILE A 109 -4.59 -17.94 0.99
N TYR A 110 -5.42 -17.67 2.01
CA TYR A 110 -4.97 -17.54 3.41
C TYR A 110 -5.43 -18.71 4.29
N GLY A 111 -5.86 -19.81 3.67
CA GLY A 111 -6.31 -21.02 4.36
C GLY A 111 -5.20 -21.73 5.14
N VAL A 112 -5.60 -22.56 6.12
CA VAL A 112 -4.69 -23.33 6.98
C VAL A 112 -3.89 -24.37 6.17
N ASP A 113 -4.49 -24.90 5.11
CA ASP A 113 -3.87 -25.75 4.10
C ASP A 113 -2.71 -25.03 3.40
N VAL A 114 -2.93 -23.79 2.94
CA VAL A 114 -1.88 -22.96 2.33
C VAL A 114 -0.78 -22.66 3.33
N VAL A 115 -1.11 -22.31 4.59
CA VAL A 115 -0.09 -22.10 5.63
C VAL A 115 0.81 -23.32 5.80
N LYS A 116 0.25 -24.53 5.79
CA LYS A 116 1.02 -25.79 5.92
C LYS A 116 1.90 -26.04 4.72
N GLU A 117 1.43 -25.75 3.52
CA GLU A 117 2.20 -25.87 2.28
C GLU A 117 3.45 -24.98 2.32
N TYR A 118 3.31 -23.74 2.78
CA TYR A 118 4.40 -22.76 2.83
C TYR A 118 5.29 -22.85 4.08
N GLN A 119 4.99 -23.73 5.04
CA GLN A 119 5.71 -23.83 6.31
C GLN A 119 7.22 -24.12 6.15
N LYS A 120 7.64 -24.68 5.02
CA LYS A 120 9.05 -24.96 4.70
C LYS A 120 9.56 -24.24 3.46
N ALA A 121 8.70 -23.47 2.79
CA ALA A 121 9.05 -22.77 1.57
C ALA A 121 9.72 -21.43 1.87
N MET A 122 10.75 -21.11 1.12
CA MET A 122 11.42 -19.83 1.08
C MET A 122 11.05 -19.10 -0.22
N ILE A 123 11.37 -17.80 -0.26
CA ILE A 123 11.27 -17.01 -1.50
C ILE A 123 12.12 -17.69 -2.57
N GLY A 124 11.53 -17.92 -3.74
CA GLY A 124 12.22 -18.52 -4.89
C GLY A 124 12.26 -20.06 -4.91
N ASP A 125 11.65 -20.73 -3.92
CA ASP A 125 11.40 -22.17 -4.02
C ASP A 125 10.33 -22.47 -5.10
N ASN A 126 10.02 -23.75 -5.34
CA ASN A 126 9.06 -24.20 -6.37
C ASN A 126 7.58 -23.85 -6.07
N LEU A 127 7.30 -22.96 -5.11
CA LEU A 127 5.95 -22.51 -4.80
C LEU A 127 5.67 -21.13 -5.41
N PRO A 128 4.39 -20.82 -5.73
CA PRO A 128 4.00 -19.50 -6.18
C PRO A 128 4.39 -18.38 -5.21
N PRO A 129 4.49 -17.13 -5.69
CA PRO A 129 4.79 -16.01 -4.81
C PRO A 129 3.70 -15.83 -3.75
N HIS A 130 4.12 -15.79 -2.49
CA HIS A 130 3.19 -15.65 -1.37
C HIS A 130 3.83 -14.98 -0.15
N LEU A 131 3.00 -14.30 0.64
CA LEU A 131 3.39 -13.67 1.90
C LEU A 131 3.96 -14.68 2.90
N PHE A 132 3.43 -15.91 2.91
CA PHE A 132 3.90 -16.96 3.83
C PHE A 132 5.35 -17.38 3.56
N ALA A 133 5.78 -17.43 2.29
CA ALA A 133 7.18 -17.68 1.95
C ALA A 133 8.09 -16.54 2.42
N VAL A 134 7.64 -15.28 2.37
CA VAL A 134 8.40 -14.13 2.90
C VAL A 134 8.56 -14.24 4.42
N ALA A 135 7.45 -14.51 5.13
CA ALA A 135 7.46 -14.68 6.57
C ALA A 135 8.37 -15.84 7.01
N ASN A 136 8.27 -16.99 6.33
CA ASN A 136 9.10 -18.16 6.62
C ASN A 136 10.58 -17.90 6.28
N THR A 137 10.87 -17.19 5.19
CA THR A 137 12.24 -16.78 4.84
C THR A 137 12.85 -15.90 5.94
N ALA A 138 12.10 -14.91 6.44
CA ALA A 138 12.55 -14.07 7.56
C ALA A 138 12.80 -14.92 8.82
N PHE A 139 11.90 -15.83 9.15
CA PHE A 139 12.05 -16.72 10.30
C PHE A 139 13.29 -17.63 10.19
N LEU A 140 13.45 -18.33 9.06
CA LEU A 140 14.59 -19.21 8.84
C LEU A 140 15.91 -18.43 8.82
N LYS A 141 15.94 -17.23 8.23
CA LYS A 141 17.12 -16.35 8.23
C LYS A 141 17.47 -15.88 9.63
N MET A 142 16.48 -15.56 10.47
CA MET A 142 16.69 -15.22 11.89
C MET A 142 17.34 -16.37 12.66
N VAL A 143 16.82 -17.59 12.46
CA VAL A 143 17.34 -18.80 13.13
C VAL A 143 18.76 -19.13 12.66
N ARG A 144 19.00 -19.13 11.34
CA ARG A 144 20.31 -19.47 10.74
C ARG A 144 21.40 -18.46 11.08
N THR A 145 21.11 -17.16 10.94
CA THR A 145 22.11 -16.10 11.12
C THR A 145 22.26 -15.67 12.57
N SER A 146 21.33 -16.07 13.44
CA SER A 146 21.21 -15.55 14.80
C SER A 146 21.04 -14.03 14.90
N LYS A 147 20.64 -13.35 13.82
CA LYS A 147 20.40 -11.90 13.78
C LYS A 147 18.90 -11.59 13.70
N ASN A 148 18.50 -10.45 14.28
CA ASN A 148 17.15 -9.92 14.13
C ASN A 148 16.83 -9.66 12.65
N GLN A 149 15.57 -9.81 12.28
CA GLN A 149 15.10 -9.55 10.92
C GLN A 149 14.02 -8.47 10.94
N THR A 150 13.82 -7.82 9.81
CA THR A 150 12.72 -6.87 9.64
C THR A 150 12.05 -7.13 8.30
N VAL A 151 10.72 -7.17 8.29
CA VAL A 151 9.90 -7.15 7.07
C VAL A 151 9.29 -5.75 6.98
N VAL A 152 9.55 -5.07 5.87
CA VAL A 152 9.03 -3.73 5.60
C VAL A 152 7.89 -3.85 4.60
N ILE A 153 6.73 -3.32 4.95
CA ILE A 153 5.57 -3.22 4.07
C ILE A 153 5.54 -1.78 3.56
N SER A 154 5.62 -1.59 2.25
CA SER A 154 5.57 -0.28 1.61
C SER A 154 4.46 -0.28 0.57
N GLY A 155 3.56 0.69 0.67
CA GLY A 155 2.40 0.84 -0.21
C GLY A 155 1.39 1.84 0.37
N VAL A 156 0.38 2.19 -0.43
CA VAL A 156 -0.74 2.99 0.05
C VAL A 156 -1.71 2.07 0.78
N ILE A 157 -1.94 2.34 2.07
CA ILE A 157 -2.80 1.53 2.93
C ILE A 157 -4.27 1.75 2.53
N THR A 158 -4.97 0.68 2.15
CA THR A 158 -6.44 0.66 2.03
C THR A 158 -7.11 -0.17 3.13
N GLY A 159 -6.33 -0.77 4.04
CA GLY A 159 -6.78 -1.37 5.30
C GLY A 159 -5.65 -2.14 6.03
N ALA A 160 -5.56 -1.99 7.37
CA ALA A 160 -4.61 -2.70 8.23
C ALA A 160 -5.01 -2.63 9.73
N LYS A 161 -4.37 -3.46 10.58
CA LYS A 161 -4.46 -3.42 12.06
C LYS A 161 -3.10 -3.00 12.63
N THR A 162 -3.09 -1.96 13.45
CA THR A 162 -1.92 -1.09 13.71
C THR A 162 -1.22 -1.30 15.05
N THR A 163 0.08 -0.96 15.10
CA THR A 163 0.81 -0.54 16.32
C THR A 163 1.76 0.62 15.95
N ASP A 164 1.80 1.70 16.74
CA ASP A 164 2.06 3.05 16.20
C ASP A 164 3.37 3.74 16.60
N TYR A 165 3.82 4.65 15.72
CA TYR A 165 4.88 5.64 15.96
C TYR A 165 4.41 7.11 15.83
N LEU A 166 3.21 7.39 15.28
CA LEU A 166 2.66 8.75 15.19
C LEU A 166 1.12 8.72 15.04
N LEU A 167 0.39 9.35 15.94
CA LEU A 167 -1.07 9.51 15.85
C LEU A 167 -1.40 10.83 15.14
N GLU A 168 -2.25 10.79 14.11
CA GLU A 168 -2.72 11.97 13.38
C GLU A 168 -3.73 12.76 14.25
N LYS A 169 -3.20 13.64 15.11
CA LYS A 169 -3.99 14.39 16.10
C LYS A 169 -4.91 15.44 15.46
N SER A 170 -4.54 15.97 14.30
CA SER A 170 -5.36 16.93 13.54
C SER A 170 -6.75 16.36 13.25
N ARG A 171 -6.84 15.09 12.84
CA ARG A 171 -8.09 14.37 12.50
C ARG A 171 -9.16 14.39 13.60
N ILE A 172 -8.75 14.51 14.86
CA ILE A 172 -9.67 14.55 16.01
C ILE A 172 -10.53 15.81 15.97
N VAL A 173 -9.93 16.95 15.58
CA VAL A 173 -10.57 18.27 15.67
C VAL A 173 -10.95 18.86 14.32
N SER A 174 -10.48 18.28 13.22
CA SER A 174 -10.74 18.73 11.84
C SER A 174 -10.68 17.55 10.88
N GLN A 175 -11.62 17.44 9.94
CA GLN A 175 -11.61 16.43 8.89
C GLN A 175 -11.45 17.10 7.52
N ALA A 176 -10.71 16.47 6.61
CA ALA A 176 -10.71 16.89 5.21
C ALA A 176 -12.07 16.60 4.55
N PRO A 177 -12.44 17.31 3.48
CA PRO A 177 -13.67 17.04 2.74
C PRO A 177 -13.76 15.55 2.35
N TYR A 178 -14.92 14.94 2.59
CA TYR A 178 -15.21 13.52 2.33
C TYR A 178 -14.48 12.50 3.23
N GLU A 179 -13.74 12.96 4.25
CA GLU A 179 -13.13 12.08 5.24
C GLU A 179 -13.94 11.96 6.53
N ARG A 180 -13.69 10.89 7.29
CA ARG A 180 -14.31 10.63 8.60
C ARG A 180 -13.31 10.81 9.73
N ASN A 181 -13.82 11.05 10.94
CA ASN A 181 -13.02 10.98 12.16
C ASN A 181 -12.70 9.49 12.49
N TYR A 182 -11.95 9.24 13.56
CA TYR A 182 -11.61 7.86 13.97
C TYR A 182 -12.86 7.00 14.24
N HIS A 183 -12.83 5.74 13.79
CA HIS A 183 -13.98 4.83 13.85
C HIS A 183 -14.55 4.63 15.26
N ILE A 184 -13.69 4.64 16.29
CA ILE A 184 -14.09 4.41 17.67
C ILE A 184 -15.20 5.36 18.15
N PHE A 185 -15.24 6.61 17.66
CA PHE A 185 -16.29 7.56 18.07
C PHE A 185 -17.67 7.14 17.54
N TYR A 186 -17.73 6.65 16.31
CA TYR A 186 -18.98 6.18 15.69
C TYR A 186 -19.39 4.82 16.26
N GLU A 187 -18.45 3.89 16.40
CA GLU A 187 -18.67 2.56 16.95
C GLU A 187 -19.14 2.62 18.42
N MET A 188 -18.55 3.49 19.23
CA MET A 188 -18.96 3.71 20.61
C MET A 188 -20.40 4.23 20.68
N LEU A 189 -20.75 5.27 19.92
CA LEU A 189 -22.10 5.84 19.95
C LEU A 189 -23.16 4.88 19.39
N ALA A 190 -22.82 4.08 18.37
CA ALA A 190 -23.71 3.07 17.82
C ALA A 190 -23.87 1.85 18.74
N GLY A 191 -22.80 1.44 19.42
CA GLY A 191 -22.76 0.23 20.26
C GLY A 191 -23.23 0.43 21.70
N MET A 192 -23.36 1.67 22.19
CA MET A 192 -23.83 1.97 23.55
C MET A 192 -25.35 1.88 23.70
N THR A 193 -25.80 1.43 24.87
CA THR A 193 -27.22 1.46 25.24
C THR A 193 -27.68 2.90 25.52
N GLU A 194 -28.97 3.18 25.36
CA GLU A 194 -29.53 4.50 25.69
C GLU A 194 -29.34 4.87 27.18
N ALA A 195 -29.31 3.87 28.07
CA ALA A 195 -29.02 4.08 29.49
C ALA A 195 -27.57 4.55 29.71
N ASP A 196 -26.61 3.94 29.03
CA ASP A 196 -25.20 4.36 29.11
C ASP A 196 -25.00 5.73 28.46
N LYS A 197 -25.64 5.99 27.32
CA LYS A 197 -25.61 7.32 26.69
C LYS A 197 -26.10 8.39 27.65
N ASN A 198 -27.25 8.19 28.29
CA ASN A 198 -27.78 9.13 29.27
C ASN A 198 -26.85 9.29 30.48
N LYS A 199 -26.26 8.19 30.98
CA LYS A 199 -25.31 8.21 32.10
C LYS A 199 -24.05 9.04 31.81
N TYR A 200 -23.54 8.97 30.59
CA TYR A 200 -22.34 9.68 30.17
C TYR A 200 -22.62 11.00 29.44
N GLY A 201 -23.90 11.42 29.36
CA GLY A 201 -24.32 12.64 28.66
C GLY A 201 -24.05 12.60 27.14
N LEU A 202 -24.08 11.39 26.56
CA LEU A 202 -23.78 11.19 25.15
C LEU A 202 -25.02 11.35 24.26
N GLN A 203 -24.85 11.99 23.11
CA GLN A 203 -25.88 12.27 22.11
C GLN A 203 -25.63 11.46 20.83
N GLN A 204 -26.44 11.67 19.80
CA GLN A 204 -26.19 11.06 18.49
C GLN A 204 -24.93 11.63 17.85
N ALA A 205 -24.30 10.88 16.95
CA ALA A 205 -23.05 11.29 16.30
C ALA A 205 -23.20 12.69 15.69
N GLN A 206 -24.34 12.98 15.06
CA GLN A 206 -24.73 14.24 14.40
C GLN A 206 -24.68 15.48 15.31
N SER A 207 -24.81 15.29 16.62
CA SER A 207 -24.86 16.38 17.59
C SER A 207 -23.47 16.87 18.02
N TYR A 208 -22.41 16.15 17.67
CA TYR A 208 -21.05 16.51 18.04
C TYR A 208 -20.34 17.30 16.95
N TYR A 209 -19.89 18.51 17.29
CA TYR A 209 -19.11 19.37 16.40
C TYR A 209 -17.88 18.66 15.79
N TYR A 210 -17.10 17.93 16.60
CA TYR A 210 -15.93 17.19 16.11
C TYR A 210 -16.26 16.00 15.19
N LEU A 211 -17.54 15.58 15.11
CA LEU A 211 -17.99 14.51 14.23
C LEU A 211 -18.79 15.03 13.02
N ASN A 212 -19.28 16.28 13.06
CA ASN A 212 -20.09 16.91 11.99
C ASN A 212 -19.77 18.41 11.95
N GLN A 213 -18.73 18.75 11.22
CA GLN A 213 -18.34 20.14 11.02
C GLN A 213 -19.26 20.82 9.99
N GLU A 214 -20.50 21.11 10.40
CA GLU A 214 -21.34 22.18 9.83
C GLU A 214 -21.86 23.05 10.98
N ALA A 215 -21.67 24.36 10.86
CA ALA A 215 -21.70 25.31 11.96
C ALA A 215 -23.11 25.78 12.35
N HIS A 216 -23.45 25.73 13.65
CA HIS A 216 -24.55 26.54 14.20
C HIS A 216 -24.22 27.07 15.60
N GLY A 217 -24.31 28.39 15.74
CA GLY A 217 -23.76 29.16 16.86
C GLY A 217 -24.78 29.61 17.91
N GLU A 218 -24.30 29.63 19.16
CA GLU A 218 -24.77 30.48 20.24
C GLU A 218 -23.55 30.94 21.07
N LYS A 219 -23.59 32.18 21.58
CA LYS A 219 -22.43 32.86 22.18
C LYS A 219 -22.43 32.72 23.71
N ILE A 220 -21.33 32.18 24.24
CA ILE A 220 -20.96 32.23 25.66
C ILE A 220 -19.82 33.25 25.79
N TYR A 221 -19.92 34.18 26.75
CA TYR A 221 -18.91 35.20 26.97
C TYR A 221 -17.80 34.70 27.90
N SER A 222 -16.58 34.69 27.39
CA SER A 222 -15.32 34.41 28.09
C SER A 222 -14.32 35.51 27.76
N SER A 223 -13.30 35.73 28.59
CA SER A 223 -12.24 36.73 28.33
C SER A 223 -11.26 36.32 27.21
N TYR A 224 -11.45 35.15 26.63
CA TYR A 224 -10.73 34.65 25.44
C TYR A 224 -11.48 35.04 24.16
N SER A 225 -10.75 35.34 23.08
CA SER A 225 -11.38 35.41 21.77
C SER A 225 -11.97 34.04 21.40
N VAL A 226 -12.98 34.02 20.52
CA VAL A 226 -13.58 32.76 20.05
C VAL A 226 -12.50 31.84 19.46
N GLU A 227 -11.56 32.40 18.70
CA GLU A 227 -10.44 31.67 18.10
C GLU A 227 -9.53 31.04 19.17
N GLN A 228 -9.12 31.80 20.19
CA GLN A 228 -8.30 31.27 21.29
C GLN A 228 -9.02 30.19 22.10
N ALA A 229 -10.33 30.33 22.31
CA ALA A 229 -11.13 29.33 23.00
C ALA A 229 -11.25 28.04 22.19
N LEU A 230 -11.40 28.14 20.86
CA LEU A 230 -11.40 26.99 19.94
C LEU A 230 -10.04 26.29 19.94
N GLU A 231 -8.94 27.03 19.80
CA GLU A 231 -7.58 26.47 19.85
C GLU A 231 -7.31 25.74 21.17
N ALA A 232 -7.68 26.34 22.30
CA ALA A 232 -7.50 25.73 23.61
C ALA A 232 -8.34 24.46 23.78
N ARG A 233 -9.60 24.48 23.34
CA ARG A 233 -10.50 23.30 23.34
C ARG A 233 -9.92 22.18 22.49
N ASP A 234 -9.46 22.50 21.29
CA ASP A 234 -8.89 21.57 20.33
C ASP A 234 -7.58 20.97 20.85
N ALA A 235 -6.71 21.79 21.45
CA ALA A 235 -5.46 21.35 22.07
C ALA A 235 -5.71 20.37 23.24
N ILE A 236 -6.70 20.63 24.09
CA ILE A 236 -7.09 19.72 25.17
C ILE A 236 -7.62 18.40 24.61
N ALA A 237 -8.50 18.44 23.61
CA ALA A 237 -9.04 17.24 22.97
C ALA A 237 -7.93 16.37 22.36
N LYS A 238 -7.01 16.98 21.61
CA LYS A 238 -5.82 16.31 21.05
C LYS A 238 -4.96 15.67 22.14
N SER A 239 -4.71 16.39 23.23
CA SER A 239 -3.88 15.92 24.35
C SER A 239 -4.51 14.75 25.10
N LEU A 240 -5.81 14.82 25.39
CA LEU A 240 -6.54 13.76 26.10
C LEU A 240 -6.56 12.47 25.28
N TYR A 241 -6.90 12.56 23.99
CA TYR A 241 -6.94 11.39 23.13
C TYR A 241 -5.55 10.80 22.92
N GLN A 242 -4.51 11.63 22.71
CA GLN A 242 -3.13 11.16 22.65
C GLN A 242 -2.73 10.38 23.92
N ARG A 243 -3.09 10.88 25.11
CA ARG A 243 -2.77 10.20 26.38
C ARG A 243 -3.52 8.88 26.52
N LEU A 244 -4.81 8.86 26.15
CA LEU A 244 -5.60 7.62 26.13
C LEU A 244 -4.99 6.59 25.19
N PHE A 245 -4.58 7.02 24.00
CA PHE A 245 -3.97 6.17 23.00
C PHE A 245 -2.64 5.58 23.46
N VAL A 246 -1.73 6.41 24.00
CA VAL A 246 -0.47 5.93 24.59
C VAL A 246 -0.74 4.92 25.72
N TRP A 247 -1.71 5.21 26.59
CA TRP A 247 -2.10 4.30 27.67
C TRP A 247 -2.61 2.95 27.14
N LEU A 248 -3.43 2.95 26.08
CA LEU A 248 -3.91 1.72 25.44
C LEU A 248 -2.75 0.89 24.88
N VAL A 249 -1.81 1.51 24.17
CA VAL A 249 -0.62 0.84 23.64
C VAL A 249 0.22 0.23 24.77
N GLU A 250 0.47 0.99 25.83
CA GLU A 250 1.18 0.45 27.00
C GLU A 250 0.44 -0.70 27.67
N ARG A 251 -0.91 -0.66 27.70
CA ARG A 251 -1.72 -1.73 28.29
C ARG A 251 -1.65 -3.01 27.47
N VAL A 252 -1.74 -2.89 26.14
CA VAL A 252 -1.55 -4.02 25.21
C VAL A 252 -0.14 -4.59 25.38
N ASN A 253 0.89 -3.75 25.37
CA ASN A 253 2.27 -4.18 25.53
C ASN A 253 2.50 -4.92 26.85
N ARG A 254 2.01 -4.41 27.98
CA ARG A 254 2.10 -5.09 29.29
C ARG A 254 1.41 -6.45 29.32
N THR A 255 0.40 -6.66 28.46
CA THR A 255 -0.37 -7.90 28.40
C THR A 255 0.24 -8.92 27.45
N VAL A 256 0.74 -8.47 26.29
CA VAL A 256 1.29 -9.32 25.23
C VAL A 256 2.77 -9.63 25.47
N TYR A 257 3.54 -8.67 25.97
CA TYR A 257 4.96 -8.85 26.23
C TYR A 257 5.18 -9.55 27.56
N ARG A 258 5.70 -10.78 27.51
CA ARG A 258 6.20 -11.49 28.69
C ARG A 258 7.70 -11.27 28.80
N GLN A 259 8.15 -10.65 29.89
CA GLN A 259 9.58 -10.55 30.18
C GLN A 259 10.19 -11.95 30.23
N SER A 260 11.23 -12.15 29.42
CA SER A 260 12.05 -13.35 29.39
C SER A 260 13.46 -12.97 29.82
N GLU A 261 14.05 -13.75 30.73
CA GLU A 261 15.45 -13.57 31.16
C GLU A 261 16.45 -13.92 30.05
N ARG A 262 16.00 -14.61 28.99
CA ARG A 262 16.82 -14.94 27.83
C ARG A 262 16.72 -13.86 26.76
N ARG A 263 17.85 -13.52 26.14
CA ARG A 263 17.92 -12.64 24.97
C ARG A 263 17.13 -13.26 23.80
N CYS A 264 15.94 -12.73 23.56
CA CYS A 264 15.10 -13.15 22.43
C CYS A 264 15.57 -12.50 21.13
N ARG A 265 15.51 -13.24 20.03
CA ARG A 265 15.65 -12.67 18.68
C ARG A 265 14.29 -12.19 18.22
N THR A 266 14.27 -11.13 17.42
CA THR A 266 13.03 -10.49 16.98
C THR A 266 12.91 -10.44 15.46
N ILE A 267 11.67 -10.56 15.00
CA ILE A 267 11.27 -10.19 13.64
C ILE A 267 10.41 -8.94 13.79
N GLY A 268 10.92 -7.80 13.33
CA GLY A 268 10.15 -6.56 13.26
C GLY A 268 9.28 -6.54 12.01
N ILE A 269 8.06 -6.05 12.13
CA ILE A 269 7.20 -5.75 11.00
C ILE A 269 7.01 -4.23 11.02
N LEU A 270 7.43 -3.56 9.95
CA LEU A 270 7.26 -2.13 9.78
C LEU A 270 6.13 -1.88 8.79
N ASP A 271 5.09 -1.21 9.25
CA ASP A 271 3.94 -0.74 8.48
C ASP A 271 3.78 0.75 8.78
N ILE A 272 3.87 1.58 7.75
CA ILE A 272 3.76 3.04 7.86
C ILE A 272 2.78 3.53 6.80
N PHE A 273 2.20 4.71 7.04
CA PHE A 273 1.39 5.39 6.03
C PHE A 273 2.16 5.53 4.72
N GLY A 274 1.45 5.40 3.59
CA GLY A 274 2.01 5.64 2.27
C GLY A 274 2.31 7.13 2.04
N PHE A 275 2.89 7.45 0.90
CA PHE A 275 3.06 8.84 0.49
C PHE A 275 1.69 9.50 0.25
N GLU A 276 1.51 10.69 0.79
CA GLU A 276 0.26 11.46 0.72
C GLU A 276 0.47 12.75 -0.06
N ASP A 277 -0.41 13.04 -1.01
CA ASP A 277 -0.42 14.31 -1.75
C ASP A 277 -1.87 14.79 -1.88
N PHE A 278 -2.23 15.74 -1.01
CA PHE A 278 -3.54 16.37 -0.99
C PHE A 278 -3.48 17.82 -1.51
N ASP A 279 -4.64 18.41 -1.81
CA ASP A 279 -4.74 19.83 -2.20
C ASP A 279 -4.12 20.77 -1.14
N VAL A 280 -4.19 20.39 0.14
CA VAL A 280 -3.56 21.08 1.27
C VAL A 280 -2.84 20.07 2.16
N ASN A 281 -1.52 20.13 2.19
CA ASN A 281 -0.66 19.27 3.02
C ASN A 281 -0.21 20.03 4.28
N SER A 282 -0.43 19.46 5.47
CA SER A 282 0.03 20.05 6.74
C SER A 282 1.40 19.50 7.17
N PHE A 283 1.87 19.91 8.35
CA PHE A 283 3.11 19.39 8.93
C PHE A 283 3.08 17.86 9.11
N GLU A 284 1.91 17.29 9.37
CA GLU A 284 1.69 15.85 9.45
C GLU A 284 2.03 15.15 8.13
N GLN A 285 1.53 15.64 6.99
CA GLN A 285 1.88 15.11 5.67
C GLN A 285 3.38 15.24 5.39
N LEU A 286 4.01 16.36 5.78
CA LEU A 286 5.47 16.51 5.66
C LEU A 286 6.21 15.41 6.45
N CYS A 287 5.80 15.13 7.69
CA CYS A 287 6.40 14.06 8.49
C CYS A 287 6.19 12.67 7.87
N ILE A 288 4.99 12.39 7.34
CA ILE A 288 4.66 11.12 6.67
C ILE A 288 5.51 10.95 5.40
N ASN A 289 5.54 11.96 4.53
CA ASN A 289 6.28 11.91 3.27
C ASN A 289 7.78 11.85 3.50
N PHE A 290 8.31 12.59 4.48
CA PHE A 290 9.72 12.52 4.86
C PHE A 290 10.11 11.14 5.40
N ALA A 291 9.25 10.52 6.22
CA ALA A 291 9.49 9.14 6.68
C ALA A 291 9.50 8.15 5.52
N ASN A 292 8.57 8.28 4.56
CA ASN A 292 8.55 7.49 3.33
C ASN A 292 9.83 7.67 2.50
N GLU A 293 10.29 8.91 2.31
CA GLU A 293 11.53 9.19 1.58
C GLU A 293 12.75 8.56 2.26
N LYS A 294 12.85 8.66 3.60
CA LYS A 294 13.94 8.02 4.36
C LYS A 294 13.87 6.50 4.31
N LEU A 295 12.67 5.92 4.31
CA LEU A 295 12.49 4.49 4.17
C LEU A 295 12.90 4.02 2.77
N HIS A 296 12.51 4.76 1.73
CA HIS A 296 12.88 4.48 0.34
C HIS A 296 14.40 4.61 0.12
N ASP A 297 15.04 5.63 0.67
CA ASP A 297 16.50 5.77 0.66
C ASP A 297 17.20 4.63 1.41
N HIS A 298 16.67 4.22 2.58
CA HIS A 298 17.20 3.06 3.30
C HIS A 298 17.08 1.78 2.46
N PHE A 299 15.93 1.57 1.81
CA PHE A 299 15.69 0.44 0.93
C PHE A 299 16.69 0.41 -0.23
N ASN A 300 16.85 1.53 -0.96
CA ASN A 300 17.81 1.65 -2.05
C ASN A 300 19.23 1.32 -1.58
N ARG A 301 19.68 1.91 -0.46
CA ARG A 301 20.99 1.62 0.12
C ARG A 301 21.15 0.17 0.53
N HIS A 302 20.08 -0.50 0.97
CA HIS A 302 20.12 -1.91 1.32
C HIS A 302 20.25 -2.80 0.08
N ILE A 303 19.43 -2.58 -0.95
CA ILE A 303 19.47 -3.32 -2.21
C ILE A 303 20.84 -3.18 -2.88
N PHE A 304 21.35 -1.96 -3.03
CA PHE A 304 22.67 -1.75 -3.66
C PHE A 304 23.83 -2.38 -2.87
N LYS A 305 23.73 -2.48 -1.54
CA LYS A 305 24.73 -3.19 -0.71
C LYS A 305 24.64 -4.71 -0.82
N LEU A 306 23.49 -5.26 -1.19
CA LEU A 306 23.33 -6.69 -1.43
C LEU A 306 23.85 -7.10 -2.82
N GLU A 307 23.95 -6.15 -3.76
CA GLU A 307 24.43 -6.37 -5.13
C GLU A 307 25.95 -6.15 -5.31
N GLN A 308 26.64 -5.57 -4.32
CA GLN A 308 28.11 -5.42 -4.27
C GLN A 308 28.76 -6.57 -3.51
#